data_AF-A0A6J2RNQ8-F1
#
_entry.id   AF-A0A6J2RNQ8-F1
#
_cell.length_a   1.000
_cell.length_b   1.000
_cell.length_c   1.000
_cell.angle_alpha   90.00
_cell.angle_beta   90.00
_cell.angle_gamma   90.00
#
_symmetry.space_group_name_H-M   'P 1'
#
loop_
_entity.id
_entity.type
_entity.pdbx_description
1 polymer ?
#
loop_
_entity_poly.entity_id
_entity_poly.type
_entity_poly.pdbx_seq_one_letter_code
_entity_poly.pdbx_strand_id
1 'polypeptide(L)'
;MGLHSAQKKHFPLRGIDGVVQLFDVELRKPEPDLALLSLVLGFVEHFLAVNRVVPINVPGVRFEPLEVDCPNSCFPTVELGMISALYERFTAQIRGAVDLSQYRRTGAGSSRELVKKVSDVIWNSLSRSYFKDRAHIQSLFSLITGTKLDSSGVAFAVVAACQVLGLKDVHLALSEDHAWVIFSKQGEETAEVTWHGKGNEDRRGQTVTTGVSEKSWLYLKGSYMKCDRNMEVAFMVCAINPSLDLHTDSSELLQLQQKLLWLLYDRGDLDRYPMAMGTLADLEDQDPIPDKESPLQIHLKAVCSAQKHYNNEHIYPYMYLAGFHYRHRDVREALRSWAEAAQVMQEYNYFREDEEIYKEFFDIANDVIPTLLKEAAAESPGEGGEGGEGADKEHPKQAAAFTALQDPECFAHLLCFYDGICKWEEGSPTPVLHVGWATYLVQSLSRFDAQVRQRVSIITKEPECQNDDDDMSSDDPREGRRRGPRRESKLDEQNSPPSGDPTSPSTQPPLPPPPAAAAAAQPKKVGEGGGRRRSSQGLRGIDAEGKSKSPSPNSSPSSQQQASPSPAGPVVAFQSEKMKGMKELLCAAKVNSSAIKLQLTAQSQVMMKRQKSTPSGDYSMSFMKRQRKSL
;
A
#
# COMPACT_ATOMS: atom_id res chain seq x y z
N MET A 1 -11.95 14.16 -34.86
CA MET A 1 -10.96 13.93 -33.79
C MET A 1 -10.92 15.17 -32.91
N GLY A 2 -10.44 15.05 -31.67
CA GLY A 2 -10.85 15.97 -30.60
C GLY A 2 -12.20 15.54 -30.01
N LEU A 3 -12.63 16.21 -28.94
CA LEU A 3 -13.80 15.85 -28.13
C LEU A 3 -15.07 15.59 -28.97
N HIS A 4 -15.79 14.52 -28.64
CA HIS A 4 -17.02 14.12 -29.30
C HIS A 4 -18.14 15.15 -29.09
N SER A 5 -19.06 15.23 -30.05
CA SER A 5 -20.22 16.16 -29.99
C SER A 5 -21.18 15.91 -28.82
N ALA A 6 -21.14 14.72 -28.20
CA ALA A 6 -21.81 14.46 -26.93
C ALA A 6 -21.11 15.18 -25.77
N GLN A 7 -19.79 15.00 -25.63
CA GLN A 7 -18.96 15.62 -24.57
C GLN A 7 -19.05 17.14 -24.62
N LYS A 8 -18.94 17.73 -25.82
CA LYS A 8 -18.99 19.18 -26.03
C LYS A 8 -20.31 19.83 -25.59
N LYS A 9 -21.41 19.08 -25.44
CA LYS A 9 -22.72 19.60 -25.00
C LYS A 9 -22.84 19.87 -23.49
N HIS A 10 -21.96 19.30 -22.68
CA HIS A 10 -21.97 19.53 -21.23
C HIS A 10 -21.37 20.88 -20.84
N PHE A 11 -20.59 21.50 -21.74
CA PHE A 11 -19.90 22.76 -21.48
C PHE A 11 -20.77 23.98 -21.79
N PRO A 12 -20.63 25.10 -21.03
CA PRO A 12 -19.69 25.28 -19.92
C PRO A 12 -20.12 24.55 -18.64
N LEU A 13 -19.15 23.92 -17.95
CA LEU A 13 -19.42 23.30 -16.65
C LEU A 13 -19.52 24.41 -15.60
N ARG A 14 -20.58 24.36 -14.78
CA ARG A 14 -20.92 25.37 -13.76
C ARG A 14 -21.13 24.68 -12.42
N GLY A 15 -20.45 25.18 -11.39
CA GLY A 15 -20.45 24.58 -10.06
C GLY A 15 -19.92 23.14 -10.03
N ILE A 16 -19.94 22.56 -8.82
CA ILE A 16 -19.49 21.20 -8.56
C ILE A 16 -20.33 20.18 -9.34
N ASP A 17 -21.66 20.31 -9.31
CA ASP A 17 -22.56 19.34 -9.95
C ASP A 17 -22.45 19.30 -11.48
N GLY A 18 -22.04 20.40 -12.12
CA GLY A 18 -21.72 20.42 -13.55
C GLY A 18 -20.50 19.56 -13.90
N VAL A 19 -19.52 19.45 -13.00
CA VAL A 19 -18.39 18.52 -13.16
C VAL A 19 -18.84 17.09 -12.88
N VAL A 20 -19.60 16.83 -11.82
CA VAL A 20 -20.12 15.48 -11.50
C VAL A 20 -20.96 14.90 -12.65
N GLN A 21 -21.80 15.72 -13.30
CA GLN A 21 -22.57 15.31 -14.48
C GLN A 21 -21.69 14.93 -15.69
N LEU A 22 -20.54 15.58 -15.89
CA LEU A 22 -19.59 15.17 -16.93
C LEU A 22 -18.95 13.82 -16.59
N PHE A 23 -18.54 13.62 -15.33
CA PHE A 23 -17.95 12.36 -14.88
C PHE A 23 -18.92 11.19 -15.04
N ASP A 24 -20.18 11.33 -14.63
CA ASP A 24 -21.22 10.31 -14.81
C ASP A 24 -21.42 9.94 -16.30
N VAL A 25 -21.45 10.92 -17.20
CA VAL A 25 -21.61 10.68 -18.64
C VAL A 25 -20.35 10.07 -19.29
N GLU A 26 -19.15 10.32 -18.78
CA GLU A 26 -17.94 9.59 -19.18
C GLU A 26 -17.95 8.16 -18.64
N LEU A 27 -18.24 7.96 -17.36
CA LEU A 27 -18.26 6.65 -16.68
C LEU A 27 -19.36 5.69 -17.16
N ARG A 28 -20.34 6.18 -17.93
CA ARG A 28 -21.32 5.35 -18.66
C ARG A 28 -20.77 4.76 -19.97
N LYS A 29 -19.56 5.11 -20.39
CA LYS A 29 -18.89 4.59 -21.59
C LYS A 29 -17.93 3.44 -21.24
N PRO A 30 -17.62 2.54 -22.18
CA PRO A 30 -16.55 1.55 -22.02
C PRO A 30 -15.12 2.16 -22.11
N GLU A 31 -15.02 3.44 -22.44
CA GLU A 31 -13.80 4.26 -22.43
C GLU A 31 -14.20 5.68 -21.98
N PRO A 32 -14.24 5.98 -20.67
CA PRO A 32 -14.23 7.35 -20.20
C PRO A 32 -12.96 8.05 -20.69
N ASP A 33 -13.08 9.29 -21.16
CA ASP A 33 -11.93 10.04 -21.70
C ASP A 33 -11.05 10.60 -20.56
N LEU A 34 -9.98 9.86 -20.23
CA LEU A 34 -9.07 10.19 -19.14
C LEU A 34 -8.39 11.55 -19.34
N ALA A 35 -8.13 11.92 -20.60
CA ALA A 35 -7.50 13.18 -20.95
C ALA A 35 -8.44 14.37 -20.75
N LEU A 36 -9.73 14.21 -21.09
CA LEU A 36 -10.76 15.22 -20.79
C LEU A 36 -10.92 15.41 -19.28
N LEU A 37 -11.11 14.33 -18.54
CA LEU A 37 -11.43 14.38 -17.11
C LEU A 37 -10.29 14.99 -16.28
N SER A 38 -9.04 14.57 -16.52
CA SER A 38 -7.86 15.10 -15.81
C SER A 38 -7.59 16.57 -16.15
N LEU A 39 -7.89 17.02 -17.38
CA LEU A 39 -7.80 18.44 -17.75
C LEU A 39 -8.89 19.29 -17.08
N VAL A 40 -10.08 18.75 -16.86
CA VAL A 40 -11.17 19.43 -16.13
C VAL A 40 -10.84 19.54 -14.63
N LEU A 41 -10.44 18.44 -13.97
CA LEU A 41 -10.06 18.47 -12.55
C LEU A 41 -8.90 19.42 -12.30
N GLY A 42 -7.82 19.31 -13.07
CA GLY A 42 -6.65 20.17 -12.89
C GLY A 42 -6.90 21.66 -13.19
N PHE A 43 -7.86 21.98 -14.08
CA PHE A 43 -8.32 23.37 -14.28
C PHE A 43 -9.08 23.89 -13.05
N VAL A 44 -9.98 23.07 -12.50
CA VAL A 44 -10.79 23.43 -11.33
C VAL A 44 -9.91 23.56 -10.07
N GLU A 45 -9.01 22.59 -9.83
CA GLU A 45 -8.03 22.63 -8.74
C GLU A 45 -7.06 23.81 -8.84
N HIS A 46 -6.64 24.19 -10.07
CA HIS A 46 -5.78 25.36 -10.25
C HIS A 46 -6.41 26.67 -9.72
N PHE A 47 -7.72 26.85 -9.91
CA PHE A 47 -8.42 28.06 -9.50
C PHE A 47 -9.06 27.99 -8.11
N LEU A 48 -9.19 26.79 -7.52
CA LEU A 48 -9.71 26.60 -6.16
C LEU A 48 -8.61 26.38 -5.10
N ALA A 49 -7.44 25.85 -5.49
CA ALA A 49 -6.27 25.71 -4.62
C ALA A 49 -5.10 26.60 -5.06
N VAL A 50 -4.50 26.34 -6.23
CA VAL A 50 -3.20 26.92 -6.63
C VAL A 50 -3.19 28.44 -6.73
N ASN A 51 -4.26 29.04 -7.25
CA ASN A 51 -4.40 30.47 -7.41
C ASN A 51 -5.88 30.90 -7.40
N ARG A 52 -6.41 31.17 -6.19
CA ARG A 52 -7.79 31.66 -5.98
C ARG A 52 -8.02 33.13 -6.37
N VAL A 53 -7.01 33.83 -6.92
CA VAL A 53 -7.16 35.23 -7.36
C VAL A 53 -7.87 35.28 -8.71
N VAL A 54 -9.14 35.71 -8.70
CA VAL A 54 -9.95 35.90 -9.92
C VAL A 54 -9.23 36.83 -10.92
N PRO A 55 -8.88 36.34 -12.13
CA PRO A 55 -7.98 37.05 -13.03
C PRO A 55 -8.73 38.10 -13.86
N ILE A 56 -8.81 39.32 -13.35
CA ILE A 56 -9.49 40.49 -13.97
C ILE A 56 -8.99 40.84 -15.39
N ASN A 57 -7.84 40.30 -15.82
CA ASN A 57 -7.17 40.59 -17.07
C ASN A 57 -7.08 39.40 -18.04
N VAL A 58 -7.75 38.27 -17.76
CA VAL A 58 -7.75 37.08 -18.63
C VAL A 58 -9.13 36.86 -19.26
N PRO A 59 -9.34 37.27 -20.53
CA PRO A 59 -10.62 37.08 -21.20
C PRO A 59 -11.00 35.60 -21.31
N GLY A 60 -12.24 35.25 -20.96
CA GLY A 60 -12.78 33.90 -21.08
C GLY A 60 -12.69 33.05 -19.80
N VAL A 61 -11.91 33.47 -18.79
CA VAL A 61 -12.07 32.90 -17.43
C VAL A 61 -13.24 33.62 -16.76
N ARG A 62 -14.16 32.85 -16.18
CA ARG A 62 -15.35 33.33 -15.46
C ARG A 62 -15.48 32.58 -14.14
N PHE A 63 -15.98 33.26 -13.13
CA PHE A 63 -16.35 32.67 -11.85
C PHE A 63 -17.83 32.94 -11.62
N GLU A 64 -18.56 31.92 -11.20
CA GLU A 64 -19.96 32.03 -10.80
C GLU A 64 -20.07 31.71 -9.29
N PRO A 65 -20.86 32.48 -8.51
CA PRO A 65 -21.01 32.22 -7.08
C PRO A 65 -21.70 30.86 -6.88
N LEU A 66 -21.25 30.08 -5.90
CA LEU A 66 -21.87 28.79 -5.58
C LEU A 66 -23.20 28.97 -4.82
N GLU A 67 -23.28 30.02 -3.99
CA GLU A 67 -24.50 30.45 -3.31
C GLU A 67 -24.75 31.93 -3.60
N VAL A 68 -26.02 32.31 -3.79
CA VAL A 68 -26.42 33.64 -4.31
C VAL A 68 -25.94 34.79 -3.41
N ASP A 69 -25.86 34.57 -2.09
CA ASP A 69 -25.55 35.59 -1.09
C ASP A 69 -24.11 35.47 -0.51
N CYS A 70 -23.29 34.52 -0.97
CA CYS A 70 -21.93 34.26 -0.45
C CYS A 70 -20.85 34.62 -1.47
N PRO A 71 -20.49 35.91 -1.63
CA PRO A 71 -19.52 36.37 -2.65
C PRO A 71 -18.10 35.83 -2.49
N ASN A 72 -17.79 35.17 -1.37
CA ASN A 72 -16.48 34.58 -1.09
C ASN A 72 -16.33 33.14 -1.60
N SER A 73 -17.43 32.43 -1.94
CA SER A 73 -17.35 31.08 -2.55
C SER A 73 -17.81 31.13 -3.99
N CYS A 74 -16.86 30.98 -4.91
CA CYS A 74 -17.08 31.11 -6.34
C CYS A 74 -16.33 30.02 -7.12
N PHE A 75 -17.00 29.45 -8.11
CA PHE A 75 -16.52 28.30 -8.85
C PHE A 75 -16.00 28.72 -10.24
N PRO A 76 -14.82 28.24 -10.67
CA PRO A 76 -14.28 28.53 -11.99
C PRO A 76 -15.15 27.87 -13.08
N THR A 77 -15.83 28.68 -13.88
CA THR A 77 -16.65 28.19 -14.99
C THR A 77 -15.76 27.55 -16.05
N VAL A 78 -15.97 26.27 -16.32
CA VAL A 78 -15.12 25.51 -17.23
C VAL A 78 -15.62 25.71 -18.66
N GLU A 79 -15.07 26.68 -19.36
CA GLU A 79 -15.47 27.06 -20.73
C GLU A 79 -14.91 26.10 -21.80
N LEU A 80 -15.75 25.71 -22.76
CA LEU A 80 -15.44 24.67 -23.77
C LEU A 80 -14.16 24.97 -24.56
N GLY A 81 -13.94 26.25 -24.91
CA GLY A 81 -12.80 26.66 -25.72
C GLY A 81 -11.45 26.41 -25.04
N MET A 82 -11.37 26.63 -23.72
CA MET A 82 -10.14 26.44 -22.96
C MET A 82 -9.77 24.96 -22.86
N ILE A 83 -10.73 24.11 -22.44
CA ILE A 83 -10.50 22.66 -22.34
C ILE A 83 -10.25 22.03 -23.71
N SER A 84 -10.97 22.46 -24.76
CA SER A 84 -10.70 21.97 -26.13
C SER A 84 -9.27 22.30 -26.59
N ALA A 85 -8.77 23.50 -26.33
CA ALA A 85 -7.41 23.89 -26.71
C ALA A 85 -6.33 23.12 -25.94
N LEU A 86 -6.53 22.88 -24.63
CA LEU A 86 -5.62 22.08 -23.81
C LEU A 86 -5.60 20.60 -24.26
N TYR A 87 -6.77 20.04 -24.57
CA TYR A 87 -6.94 18.69 -25.07
C TYR A 87 -6.32 18.50 -26.46
N GLU A 88 -6.56 19.45 -27.37
CA GLU A 88 -5.95 19.44 -28.71
C GLU A 88 -4.42 19.57 -28.62
N ARG A 89 -3.90 20.38 -27.70
CA ARG A 89 -2.45 20.47 -27.44
C ARG A 89 -1.85 19.16 -26.92
N PHE A 90 -2.45 18.51 -25.91
CA PHE A 90 -1.99 17.20 -25.43
C PHE A 90 -2.05 16.14 -26.53
N THR A 91 -3.20 16.01 -27.21
CA THR A 91 -3.38 14.96 -28.22
C THR A 91 -2.54 15.17 -29.48
N ALA A 92 -2.22 16.43 -29.85
CA ALA A 92 -1.26 16.73 -30.90
C ALA A 92 0.18 16.40 -30.50
N GLN A 93 0.58 16.72 -29.26
CA GLN A 93 1.92 16.41 -28.72
C GLN A 93 2.19 14.89 -28.72
N ILE A 94 1.24 14.09 -28.23
CA ILE A 94 1.38 12.62 -28.21
C ILE A 94 1.40 12.04 -29.64
N ARG A 95 0.43 12.41 -30.49
CA ARG A 95 0.32 11.85 -31.86
C ARG A 95 1.42 12.33 -32.81
N GLY A 96 2.00 13.51 -32.57
CA GLY A 96 3.16 14.00 -33.32
C GLY A 96 4.48 13.35 -32.92
N ALA A 97 4.58 12.82 -31.69
CA ALA A 97 5.82 12.24 -31.16
C ALA A 97 5.87 10.70 -31.22
N VAL A 98 4.73 10.02 -31.47
CA VAL A 98 4.61 8.55 -31.51
C VAL A 98 3.99 8.10 -32.84
N ASP A 99 4.85 7.73 -33.79
CA ASP A 99 4.44 7.12 -35.06
C ASP A 99 4.12 5.63 -34.87
N LEU A 100 2.82 5.32 -34.81
CA LEU A 100 2.32 3.94 -34.63
C LEU A 100 2.66 2.99 -35.80
N SER A 101 3.10 3.49 -36.97
CA SER A 101 3.51 2.61 -38.09
C SER A 101 4.82 1.87 -37.81
N GLN A 102 5.67 2.43 -36.94
CA GLN A 102 6.95 1.83 -36.52
C GLN A 102 6.75 0.67 -35.51
N TYR A 103 5.59 0.62 -34.84
CA TYR A 103 5.28 -0.35 -33.79
C TYR A 103 4.23 -1.35 -34.28
N ARG A 104 4.68 -2.51 -34.76
CA ARG A 104 3.79 -3.58 -35.26
C ARG A 104 2.90 -4.12 -34.13
N ARG A 105 1.69 -3.60 -34.02
CA ARG A 105 0.63 -4.17 -33.17
C ARG A 105 0.40 -5.63 -33.56
N THR A 106 0.66 -6.55 -32.64
CA THR A 106 0.42 -7.98 -32.85
C THR A 106 -0.96 -8.37 -32.34
N GLY A 107 -1.39 -9.61 -32.58
CA GLY A 107 -2.60 -10.16 -31.97
C GLY A 107 -2.51 -10.39 -30.45
N ALA A 108 -1.39 -10.04 -29.80
CA ALA A 108 -1.18 -10.15 -28.35
C ALA A 108 -1.39 -8.84 -27.57
N GLY A 109 -1.26 -7.68 -28.23
CA GLY A 109 -1.41 -6.35 -27.61
C GLY A 109 -0.43 -5.30 -28.14
N SER A 110 -0.24 -4.27 -27.35
CA SER A 110 0.83 -3.27 -27.45
C SER A 110 2.17 -3.87 -27.00
N SER A 111 3.30 -3.36 -27.51
CA SER A 111 4.63 -3.88 -27.18
C SER A 111 5.36 -3.03 -26.13
N ARG A 112 6.35 -3.61 -25.44
CA ARG A 112 7.14 -2.94 -24.40
C ARG A 112 7.86 -1.70 -24.94
N GLU A 113 8.33 -1.75 -26.18
CA GLU A 113 9.01 -0.65 -26.87
C GLU A 113 8.06 0.51 -27.17
N LEU A 114 6.80 0.22 -27.51
CA LEU A 114 5.76 1.23 -27.70
C LEU A 114 5.38 1.89 -26.37
N VAL A 115 5.17 1.11 -25.31
CA VAL A 115 4.87 1.62 -23.96
C VAL A 115 6.03 2.48 -23.43
N LYS A 116 7.28 2.01 -23.55
CA LYS A 116 8.48 2.77 -23.18
C LYS A 116 8.63 4.05 -24.01
N LYS A 117 8.31 4.01 -25.32
CA LYS A 117 8.29 5.21 -26.17
C LYS A 117 7.27 6.25 -25.68
N VAL A 118 6.08 5.84 -25.24
CA VAL A 118 5.10 6.78 -24.66
C VAL A 118 5.60 7.36 -23.32
N SER A 119 6.18 6.53 -22.44
CA SER A 119 6.87 7.02 -21.22
C SER A 119 7.97 8.03 -21.54
N ASP A 120 8.81 7.77 -22.54
CA ASP A 120 9.86 8.71 -22.95
C ASP A 120 9.31 9.99 -23.58
N VAL A 121 8.12 9.97 -24.22
CA VAL A 121 7.46 11.21 -24.68
C VAL A 121 6.93 12.04 -23.51
N ILE A 122 6.31 11.43 -22.50
CA ILE A 122 5.88 12.15 -21.28
C ILE A 122 7.10 12.68 -20.54
N TRP A 123 8.09 11.83 -20.23
CA TRP A 123 9.30 12.16 -19.47
C TRP A 123 10.08 13.32 -20.08
N ASN A 124 10.37 13.28 -21.39
CA ASN A 124 11.12 14.34 -22.06
C ASN A 124 10.29 15.63 -22.27
N SER A 125 9.00 15.62 -21.93
CA SER A 125 8.15 16.82 -21.87
C SER A 125 8.15 17.51 -20.51
N LEU A 126 8.80 16.93 -19.48
CA LEU A 126 8.89 17.48 -18.14
C LEU A 126 10.01 18.53 -18.02
N SER A 127 9.84 19.45 -17.09
CA SER A 127 10.84 20.46 -16.72
C SER A 127 12.10 19.79 -16.15
N ARG A 128 13.29 20.20 -16.59
CA ARG A 128 14.56 19.56 -16.16
C ARG A 128 14.86 19.64 -14.65
N SER A 129 14.25 20.60 -13.94
CA SER A 129 14.34 20.74 -12.50
C SER A 129 13.09 21.41 -11.95
N TYR A 130 12.50 20.80 -10.93
CA TYR A 130 11.39 21.29 -10.12
C TYR A 130 11.34 20.45 -8.83
N PHE A 131 10.63 20.94 -7.81
CA PHE A 131 10.37 20.15 -6.62
C PHE A 131 9.32 19.08 -6.96
N LYS A 132 9.70 17.80 -6.88
CA LYS A 132 8.84 16.64 -7.21
C LYS A 132 7.71 16.48 -6.21
N ASP A 133 8.01 16.67 -4.93
CA ASP A 133 7.10 16.49 -3.78
C ASP A 133 6.17 17.74 -3.61
N ARG A 134 5.79 18.41 -4.70
CA ARG A 134 4.97 19.63 -4.70
C ARG A 134 3.51 19.26 -4.90
N ALA A 135 2.59 19.91 -4.19
CA ALA A 135 1.15 19.78 -4.48
C ALA A 135 0.75 20.32 -5.87
N HIS A 136 -0.38 19.84 -6.39
CA HIS A 136 -1.04 20.28 -7.63
C HIS A 136 -0.24 20.08 -8.92
N ILE A 137 0.58 19.02 -8.96
CA ILE A 137 1.26 18.56 -10.18
C ILE A 137 0.90 17.11 -10.55
N GLN A 138 -0.22 16.57 -10.08
CA GLN A 138 -0.71 15.24 -10.45
C GLN A 138 -1.38 15.21 -11.85
N SER A 139 -1.97 16.34 -12.26
CA SER A 139 -2.92 16.39 -13.37
C SER A 139 -2.30 16.72 -14.74
N LEU A 140 -2.95 16.28 -15.82
CA LEU A 140 -2.59 16.66 -17.19
C LEU A 140 -2.66 18.18 -17.44
N PHE A 141 -3.46 18.90 -16.65
CA PHE A 141 -3.45 20.37 -16.67
C PHE A 141 -2.08 20.91 -16.28
N SER A 142 -1.46 20.35 -15.23
CA SER A 142 -0.12 20.73 -14.77
C SER A 142 0.97 20.33 -15.77
N LEU A 143 0.84 19.18 -16.43
CA LEU A 143 1.71 18.79 -17.55
C LEU A 143 1.66 19.82 -18.70
N ILE A 144 0.46 20.20 -19.15
CA ILE A 144 0.30 21.07 -20.32
C ILE A 144 0.57 22.54 -20.01
N THR A 145 0.19 23.05 -18.83
CA THR A 145 0.40 24.46 -18.46
C THR A 145 1.77 24.73 -17.85
N GLY A 146 2.28 23.83 -17.01
CA GLY A 146 3.49 24.02 -16.21
C GLY A 146 4.65 23.05 -16.46
N THR A 147 4.48 22.08 -17.38
CA THR A 147 5.46 21.03 -17.71
C THR A 147 6.06 20.33 -16.49
N LYS A 148 5.20 19.96 -15.53
CA LYS A 148 5.55 19.25 -14.29
C LYS A 148 4.55 18.13 -14.06
N LEU A 149 5.03 17.01 -13.53
CA LEU A 149 4.21 15.96 -12.96
C LEU A 149 4.85 15.43 -11.68
N ASP A 150 4.08 14.91 -10.74
CA ASP A 150 4.60 14.04 -9.67
C ASP A 150 4.79 12.60 -10.18
N SER A 151 5.20 11.67 -9.32
CA SER A 151 5.53 10.30 -9.74
C SER A 151 4.33 9.57 -10.35
N SER A 152 3.20 9.52 -9.64
CA SER A 152 2.01 8.80 -10.08
C SER A 152 1.27 9.53 -11.20
N GLY A 153 1.31 10.87 -11.23
CA GLY A 153 0.88 11.69 -12.35
C GLY A 153 1.59 11.36 -13.66
N VAL A 154 2.90 11.06 -13.64
CA VAL A 154 3.62 10.55 -14.83
C VAL A 154 3.07 9.21 -15.30
N ALA A 155 2.84 8.25 -14.40
CA ALA A 155 2.28 6.94 -14.76
C ALA A 155 0.88 7.07 -15.38
N PHE A 156 0.01 7.87 -14.73
CA PHE A 156 -1.32 8.21 -15.26
C PHE A 156 -1.25 8.91 -16.63
N ALA A 157 -0.34 9.87 -16.81
CA ALA A 157 -0.18 10.58 -18.08
C ALA A 157 0.26 9.65 -19.23
N VAL A 158 1.03 8.60 -18.94
CA VAL A 158 1.37 7.55 -19.93
C VAL A 158 0.13 6.74 -20.30
N VAL A 159 -0.72 6.37 -19.34
CA VAL A 159 -1.98 5.64 -19.63
C VAL A 159 -2.95 6.49 -20.46
N ALA A 160 -3.13 7.77 -20.11
CA ALA A 160 -3.95 8.70 -20.89
C ALA A 160 -3.38 8.92 -22.31
N ALA A 161 -2.06 9.02 -22.48
CA ALA A 161 -1.42 9.10 -23.78
C ALA A 161 -1.60 7.82 -24.62
N CYS A 162 -1.54 6.64 -23.98
CA CYS A 162 -1.86 5.35 -24.61
C CYS A 162 -3.32 5.28 -25.05
N GLN A 163 -4.27 5.76 -24.24
CA GLN A 163 -5.70 5.84 -24.63
C GLN A 163 -5.88 6.75 -25.86
N VAL A 164 -5.22 7.92 -25.88
CA VAL A 164 -5.20 8.87 -27.02
C VAL A 164 -4.65 8.25 -28.32
N LEU A 165 -3.78 7.25 -28.23
CA LEU A 165 -3.23 6.47 -29.34
C LEU A 165 -4.08 5.22 -29.69
N GLY A 166 -5.16 4.94 -28.95
CA GLY A 166 -5.99 3.75 -29.16
C GLY A 166 -5.31 2.45 -28.69
N LEU A 167 -4.44 2.52 -27.68
CA LEU A 167 -3.76 1.40 -27.04
C LEU A 167 -4.58 0.93 -25.84
N LYS A 168 -5.77 0.39 -26.14
CA LYS A 168 -6.80 0.01 -25.16
C LYS A 168 -6.33 -0.99 -24.10
N ASP A 169 -5.27 -1.76 -24.38
CA ASP A 169 -4.72 -2.78 -23.50
C ASP A 169 -3.75 -2.23 -22.44
N VAL A 170 -3.31 -0.97 -22.55
CA VAL A 170 -2.42 -0.34 -21.56
C VAL A 170 -3.26 0.26 -20.43
N HIS A 171 -2.94 -0.10 -19.19
CA HIS A 171 -3.68 0.24 -17.98
C HIS A 171 -2.75 0.63 -16.83
N LEU A 172 -3.29 1.39 -15.87
CA LEU A 172 -2.57 1.80 -14.66
C LEU A 172 -2.46 0.62 -13.69
N ALA A 173 -1.30 0.47 -13.06
CA ALA A 173 -1.10 -0.39 -11.91
C ALA A 173 -0.62 0.43 -10.72
N LEU A 174 -1.19 0.17 -9.55
CA LEU A 174 -0.95 0.91 -8.31
C LEU A 174 -0.64 -0.06 -7.18
N SER A 175 0.47 0.17 -6.48
CA SER A 175 0.62 -0.28 -5.11
C SER A 175 0.11 0.81 -4.16
N GLU A 176 0.50 0.74 -2.89
CA GLU A 176 0.13 1.72 -1.87
C GLU A 176 1.01 2.99 -1.91
N ASP A 177 2.16 2.99 -2.61
CA ASP A 177 3.08 4.14 -2.73
C ASP A 177 3.75 4.28 -4.12
N HIS A 178 3.44 3.42 -5.09
CA HIS A 178 4.04 3.49 -6.43
C HIS A 178 3.06 3.15 -7.57
N ALA A 179 3.35 3.67 -8.76
CA ALA A 179 2.51 3.59 -9.93
C ALA A 179 3.31 3.25 -11.19
N TRP A 180 2.86 2.22 -11.91
CA TRP A 180 3.46 1.79 -13.18
C TRP A 180 2.34 1.40 -14.16
N VAL A 181 2.67 0.78 -15.30
CA VAL A 181 1.65 0.31 -16.24
C VAL A 181 1.70 -1.20 -16.47
N ILE A 182 0.52 -1.76 -16.69
CA ILE A 182 0.32 -3.12 -17.20
C ILE A 182 -0.19 -3.06 -18.63
N PHE A 183 0.13 -4.08 -19.43
CA PHE A 183 -0.30 -4.21 -20.81
C PHE A 183 -0.36 -5.68 -21.26
N SER A 184 -0.62 -5.91 -22.55
CA SER A 184 -1.02 -7.21 -23.12
C SER A 184 -2.46 -7.62 -22.76
N LYS A 185 -2.94 -8.68 -23.42
CA LYS A 185 -4.33 -9.18 -23.37
C LYS A 185 -4.94 -9.47 -22.00
N GLN A 186 -4.14 -9.61 -20.93
CA GLN A 186 -4.63 -9.82 -19.56
C GLN A 186 -3.89 -8.98 -18.50
N GLY A 187 -3.11 -7.97 -18.90
CA GLY A 187 -2.24 -7.26 -17.95
C GLY A 187 -1.15 -8.16 -17.35
N GLU A 188 -0.58 -9.04 -18.18
CA GLU A 188 0.51 -9.96 -17.83
C GLU A 188 1.88 -9.25 -17.85
N GLU A 189 2.06 -8.35 -18.83
CA GLU A 189 3.29 -7.57 -18.97
C GLU A 189 3.22 -6.34 -18.07
N THR A 190 4.32 -6.04 -17.36
CA THR A 190 4.46 -4.84 -16.51
C THR A 190 5.60 -3.97 -17.01
N ALA A 191 5.43 -2.64 -17.04
CA ALA A 191 6.50 -1.71 -17.35
C ALA A 191 6.54 -0.55 -16.34
N GLU A 192 7.70 -0.36 -15.73
CA GLU A 192 8.06 0.87 -15.05
C GLU A 192 8.01 2.06 -16.02
N VAL A 193 7.42 3.19 -15.60
CA VAL A 193 7.24 4.38 -16.47
C VAL A 193 7.54 5.72 -15.81
N THR A 194 7.79 5.72 -14.50
CA THR A 194 8.09 6.90 -13.67
C THR A 194 9.32 6.63 -12.77
N TRP A 195 9.56 7.45 -11.75
CA TRP A 195 10.54 7.21 -10.69
C TRP A 195 9.83 6.84 -9.39
N HIS A 196 10.49 6.08 -8.51
CA HIS A 196 10.10 6.01 -7.10
C HIS A 196 11.11 6.76 -6.21
N GLY A 197 10.62 7.32 -5.10
CA GLY A 197 11.42 7.97 -4.07
C GLY A 197 12.39 9.05 -4.57
N LYS A 198 13.54 9.13 -3.90
CA LYS A 198 14.60 10.15 -4.11
C LYS A 198 15.88 9.56 -4.73
N GLY A 199 15.78 8.36 -5.31
CA GLY A 199 16.86 7.68 -6.02
C GLY A 199 17.16 8.25 -7.42
N ASN A 200 18.33 7.90 -7.95
CA ASN A 200 18.77 8.27 -9.30
C ASN A 200 18.70 7.09 -10.31
N GLU A 201 18.12 5.95 -9.93
CA GLU A 201 18.00 4.77 -10.80
C GLU A 201 16.80 4.90 -11.74
N ASP A 202 17.06 5.11 -13.03
CA ASP A 202 16.00 5.08 -14.06
C ASP A 202 15.62 3.62 -14.39
N ARG A 203 14.65 3.08 -13.65
CA ARG A 203 14.12 1.72 -13.87
C ARG A 203 13.13 1.62 -15.03
N ARG A 204 12.80 2.72 -15.73
CA ARG A 204 11.72 2.75 -16.71
C ARG A 204 11.93 1.77 -17.87
N GLY A 205 10.88 1.02 -18.19
CA GLY A 205 10.85 -0.05 -19.18
C GLY A 205 11.18 -1.43 -18.63
N GLN A 206 11.68 -1.54 -17.39
CA GLN A 206 11.88 -2.82 -16.69
C GLN A 206 10.54 -3.40 -16.19
N THR A 207 10.57 -4.64 -15.71
CA THR A 207 9.41 -5.33 -15.10
C THR A 207 9.49 -5.25 -13.58
N VAL A 208 8.35 -5.21 -12.88
CA VAL A 208 8.29 -5.17 -11.40
C VAL A 208 8.55 -6.52 -10.73
N THR A 209 8.79 -7.57 -11.53
CA THR A 209 8.92 -8.96 -11.07
C THR A 209 9.95 -9.15 -9.95
N THR A 210 11.05 -8.38 -9.96
CA THR A 210 12.11 -8.47 -8.93
C THR A 210 11.56 -8.12 -7.55
N GLY A 211 11.03 -6.91 -7.37
CA GLY A 211 10.47 -6.45 -6.09
C GLY A 211 9.27 -7.28 -5.61
N VAL A 212 8.46 -7.79 -6.54
CA VAL A 212 7.42 -8.80 -6.25
C VAL A 212 8.03 -10.07 -5.64
N SER A 213 9.10 -10.60 -6.23
CA SER A 213 9.78 -11.82 -5.73
C SER A 213 10.57 -11.61 -4.44
N GLU A 214 11.04 -10.38 -4.21
CA GLU A 214 11.75 -9.95 -3.01
C GLU A 214 10.82 -9.69 -1.82
N LYS A 215 9.49 -9.67 -2.04
CA LYS A 215 8.46 -9.34 -1.06
C LYS A 215 8.61 -7.94 -0.43
N SER A 216 8.98 -6.91 -1.19
CA SER A 216 8.87 -5.54 -0.68
C SER A 216 7.41 -5.08 -0.62
N TRP A 217 7.10 -4.15 0.28
CA TRP A 217 5.76 -3.56 0.37
C TRP A 217 5.42 -2.76 -0.89
N LEU A 218 6.41 -2.07 -1.47
CA LEU A 218 6.29 -1.26 -2.67
C LEU A 218 5.62 -1.96 -3.88
N TYR A 219 5.71 -3.28 -3.99
CA TYR A 219 5.06 -4.06 -5.06
C TYR A 219 4.02 -5.09 -4.53
N LEU A 220 3.66 -5.00 -3.24
CA LEU A 220 2.59 -5.73 -2.56
C LEU A 220 2.59 -7.26 -2.84
N LYS A 221 3.76 -7.89 -2.92
CA LYS A 221 3.92 -9.32 -3.27
C LYS A 221 3.22 -9.76 -4.58
N GLY A 222 2.83 -8.82 -5.44
CA GLY A 222 2.07 -9.07 -6.66
C GLY A 222 0.56 -8.81 -6.55
N SER A 223 0.03 -8.61 -5.34
CA SER A 223 -1.37 -8.25 -5.06
C SER A 223 -1.64 -6.74 -5.19
N TYR A 224 -0.95 -6.08 -6.11
CA TYR A 224 -1.18 -4.68 -6.45
C TYR A 224 -2.46 -4.51 -7.30
N MET A 225 -3.01 -3.30 -7.31
CA MET A 225 -4.21 -3.00 -8.07
C MET A 225 -3.90 -2.98 -9.57
N LYS A 226 -4.62 -3.82 -10.33
CA LYS A 226 -4.66 -3.79 -11.80
C LYS A 226 -5.92 -3.03 -12.23
N CYS A 227 -5.76 -1.77 -12.62
CA CYS A 227 -6.90 -0.90 -12.90
C CYS A 227 -7.56 -1.22 -14.24
N ASP A 228 -8.86 -0.95 -14.33
CA ASP A 228 -9.54 -0.67 -15.60
C ASP A 228 -9.79 0.84 -15.74
N ARG A 229 -10.50 1.25 -16.81
CA ARG A 229 -10.76 2.67 -17.09
C ARG A 229 -11.57 3.37 -15.99
N ASN A 230 -12.41 2.66 -15.23
CA ASN A 230 -13.21 3.27 -14.17
C ASN A 230 -12.37 3.42 -12.89
N MET A 231 -11.52 2.43 -12.60
CA MET A 231 -10.52 2.53 -11.53
C MET A 231 -9.47 3.63 -11.81
N GLU A 232 -9.13 3.89 -13.08
CA GLU A 232 -8.28 5.01 -13.51
C GLU A 232 -8.97 6.38 -13.36
N VAL A 233 -10.30 6.44 -13.48
CA VAL A 233 -11.09 7.62 -13.11
C VAL A 233 -11.13 7.79 -11.59
N ALA A 234 -11.30 6.71 -10.83
CA ALA A 234 -11.21 6.76 -9.37
C ALA A 234 -9.84 7.25 -8.88
N PHE A 235 -8.75 6.80 -9.50
CA PHE A 235 -7.40 7.28 -9.20
C PHE A 235 -7.29 8.80 -9.36
N MET A 236 -7.75 9.37 -10.49
CA MET A 236 -7.64 10.82 -10.68
C MET A 236 -8.57 11.64 -9.78
N VAL A 237 -9.61 11.03 -9.20
CA VAL A 237 -10.48 11.64 -8.18
C VAL A 237 -9.81 11.59 -6.80
N CYS A 238 -9.21 10.45 -6.41
CA CYS A 238 -8.39 10.37 -5.20
C CYS A 238 -7.17 11.32 -5.24
N ALA A 239 -6.63 11.58 -6.44
CA ALA A 239 -5.52 12.49 -6.65
C ALA A 239 -5.90 13.99 -6.61
N ILE A 240 -7.19 14.35 -6.53
CA ILE A 240 -7.59 15.75 -6.26
C ILE A 240 -6.94 16.18 -4.94
N ASN A 241 -6.25 17.32 -4.94
CA ASN A 241 -5.58 17.85 -3.76
C ASN A 241 -6.29 19.14 -3.31
N PRO A 242 -7.09 19.11 -2.22
CA PRO A 242 -7.83 20.26 -1.73
C PRO A 242 -6.98 21.37 -1.09
N SER A 243 -5.75 21.07 -0.68
CA SER A 243 -4.99 21.91 0.24
C SER A 243 -4.49 23.21 -0.39
N LEU A 244 -4.66 24.31 0.32
CA LEU A 244 -4.18 25.65 -0.05
C LEU A 244 -2.76 25.88 0.51
N ASP A 245 -2.56 25.43 1.75
CA ASP A 245 -1.32 25.48 2.52
C ASP A 245 -1.31 24.33 3.55
N LEU A 246 -0.40 24.38 4.54
CA LEU A 246 -0.23 23.31 5.53
C LEU A 246 -1.40 23.18 6.55
N HIS A 247 -2.34 24.13 6.56
CA HIS A 247 -3.36 24.27 7.61
C HIS A 247 -4.77 24.58 7.07
N THR A 248 -4.94 24.67 5.74
CA THR A 248 -6.17 25.16 5.10
C THR A 248 -6.47 24.41 3.82
N ASP A 249 -7.70 23.92 3.64
CA ASP A 249 -8.20 23.27 2.43
C ASP A 249 -9.31 24.07 1.73
N SER A 250 -9.53 23.82 0.45
CA SER A 250 -10.74 24.27 -0.27
C SER A 250 -11.90 23.31 0.00
N SER A 251 -12.93 23.82 0.68
CA SER A 251 -14.22 23.14 0.84
C SER A 251 -14.86 22.78 -0.51
N GLU A 252 -14.68 23.63 -1.53
CA GLU A 252 -15.19 23.36 -2.88
C GLU A 252 -14.52 22.13 -3.53
N LEU A 253 -13.24 21.87 -3.24
CA LEU A 253 -12.53 20.68 -3.72
C LEU A 253 -12.83 19.43 -2.89
N LEU A 254 -12.95 19.55 -1.56
CA LEU A 254 -13.39 18.47 -0.69
C LEU A 254 -14.77 17.94 -1.13
N GLN A 255 -15.75 18.83 -1.29
CA GLN A 255 -17.10 18.47 -1.73
C GLN A 255 -17.14 17.91 -3.17
N LEU A 256 -16.27 18.38 -4.07
CA LEU A 256 -16.13 17.81 -5.42
C LEU A 256 -15.56 16.39 -5.37
N GLN A 257 -14.50 16.16 -4.60
CA GLN A 257 -13.89 14.85 -4.43
C GLN A 257 -14.87 13.86 -3.79
N GLN A 258 -15.54 14.25 -2.71
CA GLN A 258 -16.57 13.49 -2.00
C GLN A 258 -17.73 13.08 -2.93
N LYS A 259 -18.33 14.03 -3.67
CA LYS A 259 -19.42 13.73 -4.62
C LYS A 259 -18.96 12.82 -5.77
N LEU A 260 -17.74 12.96 -6.26
CA LEU A 260 -17.19 12.10 -7.31
C LEU A 260 -16.86 10.68 -6.80
N LEU A 261 -16.35 10.54 -5.57
CA LEU A 261 -16.15 9.25 -4.93
C LEU A 261 -17.48 8.55 -4.64
N TRP A 262 -18.52 9.27 -4.20
CA TRP A 262 -19.87 8.71 -4.08
C TRP A 262 -20.43 8.21 -5.41
N LEU A 263 -20.28 8.98 -6.49
CA LEU A 263 -20.69 8.55 -7.83
C LEU A 263 -20.03 7.21 -8.21
N LEU A 264 -18.72 7.07 -7.97
CA LEU A 264 -17.98 5.83 -8.23
C LEU A 264 -18.41 4.68 -7.30
N TYR A 265 -18.68 4.99 -6.02
CA TYR A 265 -19.08 4.02 -5.00
C TYR A 265 -20.49 3.46 -5.24
N ASP A 266 -21.48 4.33 -5.47
CA ASP A 266 -22.87 3.96 -5.78
C ASP A 266 -22.99 3.10 -7.05
N ARG A 267 -21.97 3.16 -7.93
CA ARG A 267 -21.85 2.37 -9.15
C ARG A 267 -21.08 1.05 -8.98
N GLY A 268 -20.43 0.83 -7.84
CA GLY A 268 -19.53 -0.31 -7.60
C GLY A 268 -18.18 -0.19 -8.32
N ASP A 269 -17.78 0.98 -8.81
CA ASP A 269 -16.46 1.18 -9.43
C ASP A 269 -15.33 1.17 -8.38
N LEU A 270 -15.66 1.40 -7.09
CA LEU A 270 -14.71 1.31 -5.97
C LEU A 270 -14.58 -0.08 -5.34
N ASP A 271 -15.34 -1.11 -5.79
CA ASP A 271 -15.36 -2.47 -5.21
C ASP A 271 -13.99 -3.19 -5.13
N ARG A 272 -13.00 -2.66 -5.84
CA ARG A 272 -11.61 -3.11 -5.94
C ARG A 272 -10.60 -1.98 -5.66
N TYR A 273 -10.99 -0.92 -4.97
CA TYR A 273 -10.12 0.21 -4.64
C TYR A 273 -10.18 0.51 -3.13
N PRO A 274 -9.44 -0.26 -2.30
CA PRO A 274 -9.48 -0.11 -0.84
C PRO A 274 -9.16 1.32 -0.36
N MET A 275 -8.09 1.93 -0.87
CA MET A 275 -7.69 3.29 -0.48
C MET A 275 -8.73 4.35 -0.86
N ALA A 276 -9.39 4.25 -2.02
CA ALA A 276 -10.44 5.19 -2.42
C ALA A 276 -11.68 5.13 -1.52
N MET A 277 -12.03 3.95 -1.02
CA MET A 277 -13.05 3.81 0.02
C MET A 277 -12.56 4.41 1.35
N GLY A 278 -11.27 4.28 1.69
CA GLY A 278 -10.66 4.98 2.82
C GLY A 278 -10.78 6.51 2.71
N THR A 279 -10.43 7.08 1.55
CA THR A 279 -10.59 8.53 1.27
C THR A 279 -12.05 8.98 1.35
N LEU A 280 -12.99 8.20 0.79
CA LEU A 280 -14.42 8.51 0.88
C LEU A 280 -14.91 8.50 2.33
N ALA A 281 -14.50 7.49 3.12
CA ALA A 281 -14.86 7.39 4.52
C ALA A 281 -14.29 8.56 5.35
N ASP A 282 -13.04 8.96 5.14
CA ASP A 282 -12.44 10.12 5.79
C ASP A 282 -13.12 11.45 5.42
N LEU A 283 -13.69 11.57 4.22
CA LEU A 283 -14.49 12.75 3.81
C LEU A 283 -15.88 12.75 4.45
N GLU A 284 -16.57 11.60 4.47
CA GLU A 284 -17.84 11.44 5.20
C GLU A 284 -17.70 11.59 6.72
N ASP A 285 -16.50 11.40 7.27
CA ASP A 285 -16.18 11.63 8.68
C ASP A 285 -16.08 13.13 9.02
N GLN A 286 -15.86 13.97 8.00
CA GLN A 286 -15.68 15.42 8.13
C GLN A 286 -16.95 16.22 7.81
N ASP A 287 -17.65 15.89 6.71
CA ASP A 287 -18.89 16.56 6.27
C ASP A 287 -19.94 15.51 5.82
N PRO A 288 -20.61 14.80 6.75
CA PRO A 288 -21.43 13.62 6.42
C PRO A 288 -22.65 13.96 5.55
N ILE A 289 -22.84 13.26 4.43
CA ILE A 289 -23.99 13.49 3.55
C ILE A 289 -25.25 12.77 4.09
N PRO A 290 -26.41 13.43 4.19
CA PRO A 290 -27.65 12.79 4.63
C PRO A 290 -28.04 11.56 3.79
N ASP A 291 -28.61 10.55 4.46
CA ASP A 291 -29.03 9.26 3.90
C ASP A 291 -27.93 8.41 3.23
N LYS A 292 -26.65 8.79 3.42
CA LYS A 292 -25.49 7.97 3.01
C LYS A 292 -25.07 6.94 4.07
N GLU A 293 -24.20 6.04 3.65
CA GLU A 293 -23.63 4.98 4.50
C GLU A 293 -22.51 5.54 5.38
N SER A 294 -22.40 5.07 6.64
CA SER A 294 -21.51 5.68 7.62
C SER A 294 -20.02 5.36 7.38
N PRO A 295 -19.09 6.28 7.74
CA PRO A 295 -17.65 6.10 7.54
C PRO A 295 -17.10 4.74 7.98
N LEU A 296 -17.50 4.27 9.16
CA LEU A 296 -17.09 2.97 9.71
C LEU A 296 -17.48 1.79 8.78
N GLN A 297 -18.65 1.80 8.16
CA GLN A 297 -19.04 0.74 7.22
C GLN A 297 -18.24 0.81 5.91
N ILE A 298 -17.88 2.01 5.46
CA ILE A 298 -17.05 2.22 4.27
C ILE A 298 -15.60 1.76 4.55
N HIS A 299 -15.01 2.09 5.70
CA HIS A 299 -13.70 1.57 6.12
C HIS A 299 -13.69 0.04 6.26
N LEU A 300 -14.73 -0.56 6.85
CA LEU A 300 -14.85 -2.02 6.94
C LEU A 300 -14.98 -2.67 5.55
N LYS A 301 -15.64 -2.01 4.59
CA LYS A 301 -15.67 -2.44 3.18
C LYS A 301 -14.33 -2.28 2.47
N ALA A 302 -13.53 -1.27 2.79
CA ALA A 302 -12.16 -1.13 2.31
C ALA A 302 -11.29 -2.34 2.73
N VAL A 303 -11.35 -2.72 4.01
CA VAL A 303 -10.69 -3.93 4.54
C VAL A 303 -11.22 -5.20 3.85
N CYS A 304 -12.55 -5.34 3.71
CA CYS A 304 -13.13 -6.49 3.00
C CYS A 304 -12.70 -6.57 1.53
N SER A 305 -12.48 -5.43 0.85
CA SER A 305 -11.95 -5.40 -0.52
C SER A 305 -10.51 -5.89 -0.58
N ALA A 306 -9.65 -5.46 0.36
CA ALA A 306 -8.27 -5.96 0.46
C ALA A 306 -8.23 -7.48 0.68
N GLN A 307 -9.07 -8.00 1.56
CA GLN A 307 -9.20 -9.44 1.83
C GLN A 307 -9.70 -10.22 0.61
N LYS A 308 -10.75 -9.73 -0.06
CA LYS A 308 -11.47 -10.40 -1.16
C LYS A 308 -10.73 -10.38 -2.49
N HIS A 309 -9.98 -9.30 -2.78
CA HIS A 309 -9.40 -9.07 -4.12
C HIS A 309 -7.87 -9.01 -4.13
N TYR A 310 -7.24 -8.80 -2.97
CA TYR A 310 -5.79 -8.57 -2.85
C TYR A 310 -5.16 -9.44 -1.74
N ASN A 311 -5.71 -10.64 -1.51
CA ASN A 311 -5.18 -11.66 -0.58
C ASN A 311 -4.97 -11.19 0.87
N ASN A 312 -5.61 -10.08 1.27
CA ASN A 312 -5.32 -9.33 2.50
C ASN A 312 -3.87 -8.81 2.62
N GLU A 313 -3.29 -8.36 1.51
CA GLU A 313 -1.90 -7.89 1.42
C GLU A 313 -1.80 -6.35 1.29
N HIS A 314 -2.81 -5.59 1.71
CA HIS A 314 -2.80 -4.11 1.74
C HIS A 314 -2.80 -3.62 3.20
N ILE A 315 -2.07 -2.54 3.49
CA ILE A 315 -1.83 -2.01 4.84
C ILE A 315 -2.73 -0.81 5.14
N TYR A 316 -2.86 0.15 4.22
CA TYR A 316 -3.61 1.38 4.44
C TYR A 316 -5.10 1.18 4.76
N PRO A 317 -5.84 0.16 4.28
CA PRO A 317 -7.23 -0.07 4.70
C PRO A 317 -7.38 -0.24 6.22
N TYR A 318 -6.38 -0.85 6.86
CA TYR A 318 -6.31 -0.98 8.31
C TYR A 318 -5.82 0.30 8.99
N MET A 319 -4.90 1.05 8.39
CA MET A 319 -4.46 2.36 8.90
C MET A 319 -5.59 3.40 8.87
N TYR A 320 -6.39 3.46 7.80
CA TYR A 320 -7.58 4.30 7.71
C TYR A 320 -8.60 3.97 8.80
N LEU A 321 -8.91 2.69 9.00
CA LEU A 321 -9.81 2.23 10.06
C LEU A 321 -9.27 2.58 11.46
N ALA A 322 -7.97 2.39 11.70
CA ALA A 322 -7.32 2.79 12.95
C ALA A 322 -7.37 4.31 13.19
N GLY A 323 -7.15 5.10 12.13
CA GLY A 323 -7.25 6.56 12.14
C GLY A 323 -8.65 7.04 12.52
N PHE A 324 -9.70 6.45 11.93
CA PHE A 324 -11.09 6.70 12.30
C PHE A 324 -11.36 6.43 13.79
N HIS A 325 -10.97 5.24 14.29
CA HIS A 325 -11.14 4.90 15.72
C HIS A 325 -10.33 5.81 16.65
N TYR A 326 -9.12 6.23 16.25
CA TYR A 326 -8.28 7.17 16.98
C TYR A 326 -8.92 8.58 17.07
N ARG A 327 -9.44 9.12 15.96
CA ARG A 327 -10.21 10.37 15.94
C ARG A 327 -11.42 10.28 16.87
N HIS A 328 -12.08 9.12 16.91
CA HIS A 328 -13.25 8.85 17.76
C HIS A 328 -12.94 8.48 19.23
N ARG A 329 -11.66 8.41 19.61
CA ARG A 329 -11.17 7.96 20.94
C ARG A 329 -11.59 6.53 21.32
N ASP A 330 -11.84 5.68 20.33
CA ASP A 330 -12.02 4.23 20.52
C ASP A 330 -10.65 3.54 20.62
N VAL A 331 -10.08 3.57 21.82
CA VAL A 331 -8.72 3.08 22.09
C VAL A 331 -8.57 1.59 21.73
N ARG A 332 -9.60 0.75 21.94
CA ARG A 332 -9.49 -0.69 21.73
C ARG A 332 -9.49 -1.01 20.24
N GLU A 333 -10.47 -0.54 19.48
CA GLU A 333 -10.55 -0.87 18.05
C GLU A 333 -9.46 -0.13 17.24
N ALA A 334 -8.92 1.01 17.72
CA ALA A 334 -7.72 1.62 17.15
C ALA A 334 -6.47 0.74 17.33
N LEU A 335 -6.17 0.31 18.58
CA LEU A 335 -5.06 -0.62 18.87
C LEU A 335 -5.20 -1.93 18.09
N ARG A 336 -6.43 -2.45 17.99
CA ARG A 336 -6.75 -3.63 17.19
C ARG A 336 -6.45 -3.42 15.71
N SER A 337 -6.91 -2.32 15.12
CA SER A 337 -6.74 -2.04 13.69
C SER A 337 -5.26 -1.88 13.32
N TRP A 338 -4.45 -1.21 14.17
CA TRP A 338 -2.99 -1.18 14.02
C TRP A 338 -2.37 -2.58 14.18
N ALA A 339 -2.85 -3.41 15.11
CA ALA A 339 -2.38 -4.78 15.26
C ALA A 339 -2.74 -5.69 14.08
N GLU A 340 -3.89 -5.47 13.42
CA GLU A 340 -4.28 -6.15 12.18
C GLU A 340 -3.43 -5.64 10.99
N ALA A 341 -3.10 -4.34 10.91
CA ALA A 341 -2.14 -3.80 9.94
C ALA A 341 -0.74 -4.43 10.09
N ALA A 342 -0.23 -4.55 11.32
CA ALA A 342 1.05 -5.18 11.60
C ALA A 342 1.06 -6.68 11.28
N GLN A 343 -0.08 -7.37 11.44
CA GLN A 343 -0.24 -8.78 11.04
C GLN A 343 -0.21 -8.99 9.52
N VAL A 344 -0.54 -7.99 8.70
CA VAL A 344 -0.32 -8.03 7.25
C VAL A 344 1.15 -7.75 6.93
N MET A 345 1.75 -6.74 7.58
CA MET A 345 3.13 -6.34 7.34
C MET A 345 4.16 -7.44 7.68
N GLN A 346 3.86 -8.33 8.63
CA GLN A 346 4.75 -9.41 9.05
C GLN A 346 5.17 -10.39 7.94
N GLU A 347 4.42 -10.44 6.83
CA GLU A 347 4.67 -11.33 5.67
C GLU A 347 5.49 -10.68 4.54
N TYR A 348 5.99 -9.46 4.78
CA TYR A 348 6.87 -8.70 3.90
C TYR A 348 8.33 -8.73 4.36
N ASN A 349 9.23 -8.29 3.49
CA ASN A 349 10.59 -7.88 3.82
C ASN A 349 10.67 -6.35 3.70
N TYR A 350 11.32 -5.68 4.67
CA TYR A 350 11.59 -4.24 4.64
C TYR A 350 12.77 -3.91 3.74
N PHE A 351 12.49 -3.22 2.63
CA PHE A 351 13.49 -2.59 1.77
C PHE A 351 13.54 -1.08 2.02
N ARG A 352 14.67 -0.47 1.69
CA ARG A 352 14.86 0.99 1.79
C ARG A 352 13.83 1.81 0.99
N GLU A 353 13.20 1.22 -0.01
CA GLU A 353 12.18 1.88 -0.83
C GLU A 353 10.80 1.88 -0.16
N ASP A 354 10.59 1.05 0.87
CA ASP A 354 9.40 1.04 1.72
C ASP A 354 9.48 2.14 2.83
N GLU A 355 10.13 3.29 2.54
CA GLU A 355 10.45 4.34 3.53
C GLU A 355 9.19 5.00 4.11
N GLU A 356 8.12 5.13 3.33
CA GLU A 356 6.88 5.78 3.79
C GLU A 356 6.10 4.90 4.79
N ILE A 357 5.89 3.61 4.51
CA ILE A 357 5.21 2.73 5.48
C ILE A 357 6.06 2.48 6.74
N TYR A 358 7.39 2.57 6.64
CA TYR A 358 8.26 2.61 7.82
C TYR A 358 7.96 3.84 8.70
N LYS A 359 7.77 5.03 8.11
CA LYS A 359 7.41 6.25 8.87
C LYS A 359 6.05 6.10 9.53
N GLU A 360 5.04 5.61 8.82
CA GLU A 360 3.70 5.35 9.38
C GLU A 360 3.79 4.47 10.64
N PHE A 361 4.39 3.28 10.54
CA PHE A 361 4.56 2.40 11.71
C PHE A 361 5.44 3.03 12.80
N PHE A 362 6.44 3.85 12.43
CA PHE A 362 7.28 4.56 13.39
C PHE A 362 6.47 5.60 14.17
N ASP A 363 5.76 6.51 13.51
CA ASP A 363 5.03 7.59 14.16
C ASP A 363 3.82 7.04 14.96
N ILE A 364 3.16 5.99 14.46
CA ILE A 364 2.14 5.24 15.21
C ILE A 364 2.73 4.67 16.52
N ALA A 365 3.89 4.01 16.47
CA ALA A 365 4.51 3.37 17.63
C ALA A 365 5.21 4.31 18.60
N ASN A 366 5.68 5.48 18.14
CA ASN A 366 6.55 6.38 18.89
C ASN A 366 5.88 7.72 19.27
N ASP A 367 4.76 8.11 18.66
CA ASP A 367 3.93 9.24 19.10
C ASP A 367 2.45 8.85 19.30
N VAL A 368 1.75 8.36 18.27
CA VAL A 368 0.28 8.22 18.31
C VAL A 368 -0.19 7.29 19.43
N ILE A 369 0.34 6.06 19.52
CA ILE A 369 0.01 5.11 20.60
C ILE A 369 0.48 5.64 21.97
N PRO A 370 1.74 6.10 22.16
CA PRO A 370 2.18 6.73 23.40
C PRO A 370 1.33 7.93 23.87
N THR A 371 0.77 8.71 22.96
CA THR A 371 -0.12 9.86 23.23
C THR A 371 -1.53 9.38 23.56
N LEU A 372 -2.12 8.46 22.79
CA LEU A 372 -3.43 7.87 23.06
C LEU A 372 -3.49 7.18 24.44
N LEU A 373 -2.47 6.38 24.79
CA LEU A 373 -2.37 5.71 26.10
C LEU A 373 -2.05 6.68 27.24
N LYS A 374 -1.58 7.90 26.95
CA LYS A 374 -1.39 8.99 27.93
C LYS A 374 -2.69 9.74 28.18
N GLU A 375 -3.49 10.00 27.15
CA GLU A 375 -4.83 10.60 27.29
C GLU A 375 -5.78 9.67 28.06
N ALA A 376 -5.85 8.38 27.68
CA ALA A 376 -6.65 7.38 28.38
C ALA A 376 -6.26 7.18 29.87
N ALA A 377 -5.02 7.52 30.24
CA ALA A 377 -4.56 7.54 31.64
C ALA A 377 -4.88 8.86 32.37
N ALA A 378 -5.03 9.97 31.64
CA ALA A 378 -5.36 11.29 32.20
C ALA A 378 -6.87 11.46 32.46
N GLU A 379 -7.72 10.76 31.70
CA GLU A 379 -9.17 10.68 31.91
C GLU A 379 -9.58 9.78 33.11
N SER A 380 -8.61 9.32 33.91
CA SER A 380 -8.84 8.51 35.11
C SER A 380 -9.62 9.29 36.18
N PRO A 381 -10.79 8.82 36.64
CA PRO A 381 -11.63 9.56 37.58
C PRO A 381 -11.10 9.48 39.03
N GLY A 382 -10.24 10.44 39.42
CA GLY A 382 -10.08 10.82 40.83
C GLY A 382 -8.71 11.27 41.30
N GLU A 383 -8.50 12.59 41.35
CA GLU A 383 -7.94 13.24 42.55
C GLU A 383 -8.67 14.59 42.75
N GLY A 384 -8.92 14.97 44.01
CA GLY A 384 -10.10 15.77 44.36
C GLY A 384 -10.02 17.29 44.11
N GLY A 385 -11.16 17.86 43.69
CA GLY A 385 -11.50 19.27 43.83
C GLY A 385 -12.96 19.40 44.28
N GLU A 386 -13.21 19.97 45.45
CA GLU A 386 -14.57 20.13 46.00
C GLU A 386 -15.30 21.33 45.38
N GLY A 387 -16.57 21.14 45.01
CA GLY A 387 -17.53 22.23 44.77
C GLY A 387 -18.00 22.39 43.32
N GLY A 388 -19.25 21.99 43.04
CA GLY A 388 -19.92 22.24 41.76
C GLY A 388 -21.12 21.33 41.52
N GLU A 389 -22.32 21.73 41.95
CA GLU A 389 -23.56 21.04 41.58
C GLU A 389 -23.96 21.41 40.13
N GLY A 390 -24.11 20.41 39.26
CA GLY A 390 -24.48 20.62 37.85
C GLY A 390 -24.44 19.33 37.04
N ALA A 391 -25.48 18.50 37.15
CA ALA A 391 -25.52 17.17 36.55
C ALA A 391 -26.05 17.13 35.10
N ASP A 392 -25.75 16.01 34.42
CA ASP A 392 -26.36 15.47 33.20
C ASP A 392 -26.18 16.23 31.87
N LYS A 393 -25.20 15.77 31.06
CA LYS A 393 -25.51 15.07 29.77
C LYS A 393 -24.38 14.39 28.96
N GLU A 394 -23.14 14.23 29.45
CA GLU A 394 -22.04 13.68 28.62
C GLU A 394 -21.40 12.33 29.06
N HIS A 395 -21.96 11.63 30.07
CA HIS A 395 -21.36 10.39 30.61
C HIS A 395 -21.83 9.07 29.94
N PRO A 396 -21.45 8.80 28.68
CA PRO A 396 -21.12 7.41 28.32
C PRO A 396 -19.67 7.21 27.87
N LYS A 397 -19.08 8.18 27.14
CA LYS A 397 -17.76 8.00 26.48
C LYS A 397 -16.58 8.03 27.46
N GLN A 398 -16.60 8.92 28.44
CA GLN A 398 -15.51 9.09 29.42
C GLN A 398 -15.21 7.83 30.25
N ALA A 399 -16.20 6.94 30.45
CA ALA A 399 -15.97 5.68 31.14
C ALA A 399 -15.15 4.67 30.29
N ALA A 400 -15.21 4.77 28.96
CA ALA A 400 -14.62 3.81 28.04
C ALA A 400 -13.09 3.89 27.97
N ALA A 401 -12.52 5.10 28.04
CA ALA A 401 -11.08 5.32 27.96
C ALA A 401 -10.33 4.69 29.14
N PHE A 402 -10.83 4.89 30.37
CA PHE A 402 -10.25 4.29 31.57
C PHE A 402 -10.33 2.75 31.54
N THR A 403 -11.44 2.17 31.03
CA THR A 403 -11.51 0.71 30.84
C THR A 403 -10.49 0.18 29.84
N ALA A 404 -10.05 0.95 28.85
CA ALA A 404 -9.10 0.46 27.84
C ALA A 404 -7.71 0.11 28.41
N LEU A 405 -7.26 0.79 29.47
CA LEU A 405 -6.01 0.44 30.17
C LEU A 405 -6.18 -0.72 31.17
N GLN A 406 -7.42 -1.06 31.53
CA GLN A 406 -7.78 -2.20 32.37
C GLN A 406 -8.19 -3.45 31.56
N ASP A 407 -8.44 -3.29 30.27
CA ASP A 407 -8.79 -4.35 29.33
C ASP A 407 -7.53 -5.10 28.85
N PRO A 408 -7.41 -6.41 29.12
CA PRO A 408 -6.29 -7.21 28.62
C PRO A 408 -6.31 -7.38 27.09
N GLU A 409 -7.44 -7.15 26.40
CA GLU A 409 -7.49 -7.18 24.92
C GLU A 409 -6.69 -6.01 24.32
N CYS A 410 -6.79 -4.81 24.89
CA CYS A 410 -5.96 -3.66 24.48
C CYS A 410 -4.46 -3.95 24.63
N PHE A 411 -4.07 -4.63 25.71
CA PHE A 411 -2.69 -5.06 25.90
C PHE A 411 -2.30 -6.16 24.91
N ALA A 412 -3.19 -7.12 24.62
CA ALA A 412 -2.97 -8.16 23.62
C ALA A 412 -2.77 -7.56 22.21
N HIS A 413 -3.59 -6.59 21.80
CA HIS A 413 -3.43 -5.87 20.54
C HIS A 413 -2.08 -5.11 20.47
N LEU A 414 -1.69 -4.41 21.53
CA LEU A 414 -0.38 -3.75 21.61
C LEU A 414 0.78 -4.76 21.45
N LEU A 415 0.66 -5.96 22.02
CA LEU A 415 1.65 -7.02 21.85
C LEU A 415 1.68 -7.58 20.42
N CYS A 416 0.52 -7.80 19.80
CA CYS A 416 0.42 -8.25 18.40
C CYS A 416 0.99 -7.21 17.41
N PHE A 417 0.77 -5.91 17.66
CA PHE A 417 1.35 -4.81 16.88
C PHE A 417 2.88 -4.87 16.85
N TYR A 418 3.52 -4.95 18.03
CA TYR A 418 4.98 -5.06 18.10
C TYR A 418 5.51 -6.41 17.59
N ASP A 419 4.74 -7.50 17.68
CA ASP A 419 5.13 -8.80 17.12
C ASP A 419 5.15 -8.80 15.59
N GLY A 420 4.14 -8.21 14.94
CA GLY A 420 4.13 -8.05 13.48
C GLY A 420 5.31 -7.21 12.97
N ILE A 421 5.65 -6.12 13.66
CA ILE A 421 6.81 -5.27 13.32
C ILE A 421 8.15 -5.97 13.62
N CYS A 422 8.24 -6.73 14.71
CA CYS A 422 9.42 -7.57 14.98
C CYS A 422 9.58 -8.66 13.92
N LYS A 423 8.47 -9.22 13.41
CA LYS A 423 8.46 -10.29 12.41
C LYS A 423 8.77 -9.77 11.01
N TRP A 424 8.31 -8.57 10.64
CA TRP A 424 8.66 -7.86 9.40
C TRP A 424 10.18 -7.66 9.25
N GLU A 425 10.91 -7.52 10.35
CA GLU A 425 12.37 -7.42 10.32
C GLU A 425 13.08 -8.77 10.03
N GLU A 426 12.42 -9.92 10.23
CA GLU A 426 13.04 -11.24 10.11
C GLU A 426 13.22 -11.68 8.65
N GLY A 427 14.45 -11.58 8.15
CA GLY A 427 14.80 -11.87 6.75
C GLY A 427 14.99 -10.61 5.90
N SER A 428 14.63 -9.45 6.45
CA SER A 428 14.78 -8.16 5.78
C SER A 428 16.25 -7.76 5.54
N PRO A 429 16.57 -7.18 4.36
CA PRO A 429 17.93 -6.72 4.05
C PRO A 429 18.36 -5.50 4.88
N THR A 430 17.39 -4.75 5.42
CA THR A 430 17.61 -3.59 6.31
C THR A 430 16.88 -3.78 7.64
N PRO A 431 17.49 -3.39 8.78
CA PRO A 431 16.84 -3.46 10.09
C PRO A 431 15.76 -2.37 10.22
N VAL A 432 14.73 -2.69 11.00
CA VAL A 432 13.57 -1.84 11.32
C VAL A 432 13.73 -1.27 12.74
N LEU A 433 14.10 -2.11 13.71
CA LEU A 433 13.99 -1.83 15.13
C LEU A 433 15.29 -1.31 15.74
N HIS A 434 15.25 -0.08 16.22
CA HIS A 434 16.35 0.60 16.90
C HIS A 434 15.93 1.21 18.26
N VAL A 435 16.87 1.86 18.94
CA VAL A 435 16.71 2.36 20.33
C VAL A 435 15.58 3.39 20.53
N GLY A 436 15.05 3.98 19.45
CA GLY A 436 13.85 4.83 19.47
C GLY A 436 12.61 4.04 19.89
N TRP A 437 12.19 3.11 19.03
CA TRP A 437 11.15 2.10 19.27
C TRP A 437 11.23 1.50 20.67
N ALA A 438 12.42 1.08 21.08
CA ALA A 438 12.67 0.41 22.35
C ALA A 438 12.43 1.30 23.58
N THR A 439 12.38 2.62 23.40
CA THR A 439 12.06 3.59 24.45
C THR A 439 10.54 3.77 24.59
N TYR A 440 9.83 3.91 23.48
CA TYR A 440 8.37 4.08 23.49
C TYR A 440 7.62 2.78 23.78
N LEU A 441 8.12 1.62 23.34
CA LEU A 441 7.62 0.31 23.79
C LEU A 441 7.60 0.22 25.32
N VAL A 442 8.72 0.53 25.98
CA VAL A 442 8.82 0.50 27.45
C VAL A 442 7.86 1.50 28.11
N GLN A 443 7.63 2.67 27.51
CA GLN A 443 6.65 3.63 28.00
C GLN A 443 5.21 3.09 27.89
N SER A 444 4.82 2.56 26.72
CA SER A 444 3.48 2.03 26.46
C SER A 444 3.19 0.77 27.31
N LEU A 445 4.15 -0.16 27.44
CA LEU A 445 4.04 -1.31 28.36
C LEU A 445 3.85 -0.88 29.82
N SER A 446 4.39 0.27 30.21
CA SER A 446 4.27 0.81 31.57
C SER A 446 2.96 1.58 31.83
N ARG A 447 2.08 1.71 30.82
CA ARG A 447 0.71 2.23 30.99
C ARG A 447 -0.29 1.15 31.44
N PHE A 448 0.03 -0.12 31.23
CA PHE A 448 -0.82 -1.24 31.63
C PHE A 448 -0.33 -1.83 32.96
N ASP A 449 -1.26 -1.92 33.92
CA ASP A 449 -0.97 -2.46 35.24
C ASP A 449 -0.53 -3.93 35.18
N ALA A 450 0.31 -4.34 36.14
CA ALA A 450 0.81 -5.71 36.22
C ALA A 450 -0.31 -6.77 36.23
N GLN A 451 -1.44 -6.47 36.90
CA GLN A 451 -2.60 -7.35 36.95
C GLN A 451 -3.30 -7.50 35.59
N VAL A 452 -3.29 -6.46 34.75
CA VAL A 452 -3.85 -6.49 33.39
C VAL A 452 -2.92 -7.29 32.48
N ARG A 453 -1.62 -6.99 32.51
CA ARG A 453 -0.59 -7.66 31.70
C ARG A 453 -0.47 -9.16 32.02
N GLN A 454 -0.78 -9.57 33.24
CA GLN A 454 -0.77 -10.98 33.68
C GLN A 454 -2.04 -11.76 33.31
N ARG A 455 -3.10 -11.10 32.80
CA ARG A 455 -4.30 -11.77 32.28
C ARG A 455 -4.18 -12.21 30.82
N VAL A 456 -3.13 -11.76 30.11
CA VAL A 456 -2.86 -12.18 28.73
C VAL A 456 -2.01 -13.45 28.72
N SER A 457 -2.50 -14.50 28.05
CA SER A 457 -1.82 -15.78 27.92
C SER A 457 -0.95 -15.78 26.66
N ILE A 458 0.38 -15.67 26.85
CA ILE A 458 1.33 -15.65 25.73
C ILE A 458 1.76 -17.08 25.37
N ILE A 459 1.26 -17.57 24.24
CA ILE A 459 1.69 -18.82 23.61
C ILE A 459 2.91 -18.55 22.71
N THR A 460 3.87 -19.45 22.80
CA THR A 460 5.04 -19.51 21.93
C THR A 460 4.92 -20.81 21.16
N LYS A 461 4.58 -20.74 19.87
CA LYS A 461 4.69 -21.92 19.00
C LYS A 461 6.16 -22.23 18.81
N GLU A 462 6.65 -23.25 19.51
CA GLU A 462 7.86 -23.94 19.11
C GLU A 462 7.60 -24.58 17.73
N PRO A 463 8.58 -24.60 16.81
CA PRO A 463 8.42 -25.32 15.57
C PRO A 463 8.25 -26.81 15.89
N GLU A 464 7.19 -27.43 15.37
CA GLU A 464 7.03 -28.87 15.45
C GLU A 464 8.20 -29.51 14.71
N CYS A 465 9.15 -30.08 15.46
CA CYS A 465 10.16 -30.94 14.88
C CYS A 465 9.43 -32.07 14.14
N GLN A 466 9.61 -32.13 12.83
CA GLN A 466 9.24 -33.32 12.08
C GLN A 466 10.13 -34.44 12.61
N ASN A 467 9.53 -35.39 13.32
CA ASN A 467 10.21 -36.60 13.74
C ASN A 467 10.44 -37.45 12.49
N ASP A 468 11.56 -37.23 11.83
CA ASP A 468 12.12 -38.11 10.80
C ASP A 468 12.66 -39.42 11.45
N ASP A 469 11.84 -40.05 12.30
CA ASP A 469 12.05 -41.38 12.89
C ASP A 469 11.77 -42.49 11.83
N ASP A 470 12.23 -42.31 10.59
CA ASP A 470 11.93 -43.22 9.47
C ASP A 470 13.03 -43.29 8.37
N ASP A 471 14.32 -43.19 8.74
CA ASP A 471 15.38 -43.87 7.98
C ASP A 471 16.48 -44.45 8.87
N MET A 472 16.50 -45.79 8.98
CA MET A 472 17.42 -46.56 9.82
C MET A 472 17.92 -47.82 9.10
N SER A 473 18.40 -47.73 7.85
CA SER A 473 19.30 -48.77 7.32
C SER A 473 20.20 -48.38 6.12
N SER A 474 21.45 -47.96 6.39
CA SER A 474 22.59 -48.36 5.55
C SER A 474 23.96 -48.22 6.28
N ASP A 475 24.61 -49.34 6.58
CA ASP A 475 26.03 -49.38 6.97
C ASP A 475 26.95 -49.31 5.73
N ASP A 476 27.87 -48.34 5.67
CA ASP A 476 29.16 -48.50 4.96
C ASP A 476 30.31 -47.92 5.82
N PRO A 477 31.14 -48.78 6.45
CA PRO A 477 32.11 -48.36 7.46
C PRO A 477 33.46 -47.88 6.87
N ARG A 478 33.45 -46.84 6.01
CA ARG A 478 34.67 -46.33 5.34
C ARG A 478 34.78 -44.80 5.22
N GLU A 479 35.40 -44.15 6.22
CA GLU A 479 36.61 -43.29 6.06
C GLU A 479 36.92 -42.44 7.33
N GLY A 480 37.38 -43.09 8.39
CA GLY A 480 37.84 -42.37 9.60
C GLY A 480 39.26 -41.82 9.50
N ARG A 481 39.51 -40.65 8.86
CA ARG A 481 40.87 -40.05 8.83
C ARG A 481 41.05 -38.50 8.73
N ARG A 482 40.62 -37.82 9.79
CA ARG A 482 41.36 -36.73 10.50
C ARG A 482 41.76 -35.41 9.76
N ARG A 483 41.35 -34.29 10.42
CA ARG A 483 41.98 -32.94 10.53
C ARG A 483 41.78 -31.92 9.38
N GLY A 484 41.17 -30.78 9.73
CA GLY A 484 41.61 -29.46 9.25
C GLY A 484 42.57 -28.78 10.25
N PRO A 485 42.61 -27.45 10.33
CA PRO A 485 42.62 -26.49 9.23
C PRO A 485 43.83 -25.52 9.34
N ARG A 486 44.30 -24.90 8.22
CA ARG A 486 45.19 -23.73 8.31
C ARG A 486 45.06 -22.72 7.16
N ARG A 487 45.17 -21.46 7.59
CA ARG A 487 45.15 -20.16 6.88
C ARG A 487 46.29 -19.93 5.87
N GLU A 488 46.08 -18.89 5.04
CA GLU A 488 47.08 -17.94 4.48
C GLU A 488 48.02 -18.44 3.35
N SER A 489 48.45 -17.62 2.37
CA SER A 489 48.05 -16.25 1.98
C SER A 489 48.66 -15.78 0.64
N LYS A 490 47.97 -14.88 -0.06
CA LYS A 490 48.47 -13.73 -0.87
C LYS A 490 49.59 -13.89 -1.94
N LEU A 491 49.25 -13.45 -3.16
CA LEU A 491 49.99 -12.47 -4.02
C LEU A 491 51.36 -12.90 -4.62
N ASP A 492 51.95 -12.25 -5.65
CA ASP A 492 51.68 -10.98 -6.37
C ASP A 492 51.95 -11.10 -7.91
N GLU A 493 51.54 -10.07 -8.67
CA GLU A 493 52.08 -9.42 -9.90
C GLU A 493 53.14 -10.10 -10.85
N GLN A 494 53.38 -9.71 -12.13
CA GLN A 494 53.14 -8.45 -12.87
C GLN A 494 53.28 -8.56 -14.43
N ASN A 495 52.87 -7.50 -15.14
CA ASN A 495 53.33 -7.00 -16.47
C ASN A 495 52.84 -7.61 -17.81
N SER A 496 52.83 -6.71 -18.83
CA SER A 496 52.43 -6.83 -20.25
C SER A 496 53.05 -5.63 -21.02
N PRO A 497 52.76 -5.32 -22.30
CA PRO A 497 52.61 -6.13 -23.53
C PRO A 497 53.82 -5.81 -24.50
N PRO A 498 53.76 -5.78 -25.86
CA PRO A 498 52.94 -4.83 -26.66
C PRO A 498 52.44 -5.25 -28.09
N SER A 499 51.42 -4.51 -28.58
CA SER A 499 51.16 -4.07 -29.98
C SER A 499 51.17 -5.02 -31.21
N GLY A 500 50.13 -4.96 -32.06
CA GLY A 500 50.18 -5.42 -33.46
C GLY A 500 48.85 -5.48 -34.24
N ASP A 501 48.43 -4.36 -34.87
CA ASP A 501 47.37 -4.22 -35.90
C ASP A 501 47.98 -3.42 -37.10
N PRO A 502 47.40 -3.28 -38.32
CA PRO A 502 45.99 -3.48 -38.73
C PRO A 502 45.75 -4.21 -40.09
N THR A 503 44.48 -4.40 -40.52
CA THR A 503 43.85 -3.80 -41.75
C THR A 503 42.60 -4.57 -42.29
N SER A 504 41.80 -3.93 -43.16
CA SER A 504 40.64 -4.49 -43.90
C SER A 504 40.51 -3.82 -45.29
N PRO A 505 39.77 -4.36 -46.31
CA PRO A 505 38.36 -3.92 -46.52
C PRO A 505 37.36 -4.82 -47.36
N SER A 506 36.06 -4.57 -47.15
CA SER A 506 34.83 -4.60 -48.02
C SER A 506 34.63 -5.43 -49.32
N THR A 507 33.43 -6.07 -49.49
CA THR A 507 32.39 -5.80 -50.56
C THR A 507 31.09 -6.66 -50.42
N GLN A 508 30.02 -6.41 -51.23
CA GLN A 508 28.67 -7.07 -51.21
C GLN A 508 28.09 -7.41 -52.65
N PRO A 509 26.75 -7.43 -52.97
CA PRO A 509 25.86 -8.59 -53.34
C PRO A 509 25.34 -8.52 -54.83
N PRO A 510 24.10 -8.90 -55.32
CA PRO A 510 22.90 -9.65 -54.80
C PRO A 510 22.03 -10.59 -55.76
N LEU A 511 21.24 -11.53 -55.18
CA LEU A 511 19.85 -11.98 -55.57
C LEU A 511 19.60 -12.85 -56.89
N PRO A 512 18.35 -13.20 -57.36
CA PRO A 512 17.67 -14.51 -57.15
C PRO A 512 16.99 -15.17 -58.43
N PRO A 513 15.78 -15.81 -58.38
CA PRO A 513 15.32 -17.21 -58.11
C PRO A 513 14.91 -17.96 -59.44
N PRO A 514 13.84 -18.80 -59.64
CA PRO A 514 12.92 -19.70 -58.85
C PRO A 514 12.97 -21.18 -59.41
N PRO A 515 11.91 -22.01 -59.70
CA PRO A 515 10.52 -22.26 -59.21
C PRO A 515 10.10 -23.77 -58.99
N ALA A 516 8.80 -24.03 -58.67
CA ALA A 516 7.96 -25.26 -58.93
C ALA A 516 8.24 -26.63 -58.22
N ALA A 517 7.26 -27.51 -57.86
CA ALA A 517 5.79 -27.39 -57.72
C ALA A 517 5.09 -28.57 -56.94
N ALA A 518 3.91 -28.27 -56.35
CA ALA A 518 2.66 -29.06 -56.21
C ALA A 518 2.47 -30.29 -55.24
N ALA A 519 1.44 -30.18 -54.37
CA ALA A 519 0.52 -31.25 -53.91
C ALA A 519 -0.79 -30.65 -53.31
N ALA A 520 -1.89 -31.42 -53.23
CA ALA A 520 -3.23 -31.01 -52.72
C ALA A 520 -3.66 -31.89 -51.51
N ALA A 521 -4.82 -31.77 -50.81
CA ALA A 521 -6.11 -31.09 -51.07
C ALA A 521 -6.86 -30.69 -49.76
N GLN A 522 -8.14 -30.28 -49.83
CA GLN A 522 -8.97 -29.79 -48.69
C GLN A 522 -10.32 -30.57 -48.49
N PRO A 523 -11.47 -30.07 -47.90
CA PRO A 523 -12.20 -30.82 -46.86
C PRO A 523 -13.75 -30.93 -47.10
N LYS A 524 -14.56 -31.36 -46.09
CA LYS A 524 -15.81 -30.66 -45.58
C LYS A 524 -16.83 -31.53 -44.75
N LYS A 525 -17.46 -30.83 -43.78
CA LYS A 525 -18.88 -30.79 -43.33
C LYS A 525 -19.71 -32.03 -42.87
N VAL A 526 -20.24 -31.89 -41.63
CA VAL A 526 -21.68 -31.79 -41.20
C VAL A 526 -22.75 -32.76 -41.73
N GLY A 527 -23.54 -33.34 -40.80
CA GLY A 527 -24.88 -33.94 -41.00
C GLY A 527 -25.65 -34.13 -39.67
N GLU A 528 -26.98 -34.18 -39.68
CA GLU A 528 -27.87 -34.17 -38.49
C GLU A 528 -28.70 -35.45 -38.27
N GLY A 529 -29.25 -35.63 -37.05
CA GLY A 529 -30.63 -36.16 -36.85
C GLY A 529 -30.84 -37.36 -35.90
N GLY A 530 -31.97 -37.37 -35.14
CA GLY A 530 -32.64 -38.65 -34.78
C GLY A 530 -33.11 -38.97 -33.34
N GLY A 531 -33.41 -38.01 -32.45
CA GLY A 531 -33.67 -38.27 -31.01
C GLY A 531 -34.94 -39.05 -30.57
N ARG A 532 -35.14 -39.18 -29.24
CA ARG A 532 -36.44 -39.52 -28.58
C ARG A 532 -36.46 -39.16 -27.06
N ARG A 533 -37.48 -38.38 -26.65
CA ARG A 533 -38.46 -38.51 -25.52
C ARG A 533 -37.99 -39.17 -24.19
N ARG A 534 -38.32 -38.71 -22.96
CA ARG A 534 -39.43 -37.91 -22.32
C ARG A 534 -38.83 -37.03 -21.18
N SER A 535 -39.26 -35.80 -20.81
CA SER A 535 -40.52 -35.28 -20.20
C SER A 535 -40.88 -35.89 -18.82
N SER A 536 -41.26 -35.16 -17.74
CA SER A 536 -41.52 -33.70 -17.55
C SER A 536 -41.73 -33.28 -16.07
N GLN A 537 -41.54 -31.98 -15.80
CA GLN A 537 -42.03 -31.07 -14.74
C GLN A 537 -43.02 -31.53 -13.62
N GLY A 538 -42.89 -30.87 -12.45
CA GLY A 538 -43.93 -30.72 -11.40
C GLY A 538 -43.63 -29.54 -10.45
N LEU A 539 -44.65 -28.81 -9.95
CA LEU A 539 -44.52 -27.57 -9.15
C LEU A 539 -45.61 -27.46 -8.06
N ARG A 540 -45.35 -26.66 -7.00
CA ARG A 540 -46.22 -26.33 -5.83
C ARG A 540 -46.41 -27.50 -4.84
N GLY A 541 -46.56 -27.32 -3.52
CA GLY A 541 -46.57 -26.12 -2.65
C GLY A 541 -47.67 -26.20 -1.57
N ILE A 542 -47.43 -25.58 -0.39
CA ILE A 542 -48.36 -25.32 0.74
C ILE A 542 -48.46 -26.40 1.86
N ASP A 543 -48.05 -25.97 3.06
CA ASP A 543 -48.44 -26.22 4.48
C ASP A 543 -48.93 -27.59 5.01
N ALA A 544 -48.36 -28.03 6.15
CA ALA A 544 -49.06 -28.19 7.45
C ALA A 544 -48.13 -28.63 8.62
N GLU A 545 -48.62 -28.50 9.86
CA GLU A 545 -47.93 -28.72 11.15
C GLU A 545 -47.59 -30.19 11.51
N GLY A 546 -46.66 -30.43 12.45
CA GLY A 546 -46.42 -31.78 13.01
C GLY A 546 -45.35 -31.92 14.11
N LYS A 547 -45.76 -31.98 15.38
CA LYS A 547 -44.87 -31.99 16.58
C LYS A 547 -44.17 -33.34 16.90
N SER A 548 -42.87 -33.26 17.21
CA SER A 548 -42.16 -33.96 18.32
C SER A 548 -41.97 -35.49 18.34
N LYS A 549 -40.73 -35.95 18.58
CA LYS A 549 -40.20 -36.38 19.91
C LYS A 549 -38.76 -36.92 19.83
N SER A 550 -38.04 -36.90 20.96
CA SER A 550 -36.77 -37.59 21.19
C SER A 550 -36.99 -39.09 21.51
N PRO A 551 -35.91 -39.90 21.51
CA PRO A 551 -35.51 -40.46 22.81
C PRO A 551 -34.00 -40.62 23.05
N SER A 552 -33.64 -40.44 24.33
CA SER A 552 -32.45 -40.97 25.04
C SER A 552 -32.98 -41.50 26.40
N PRO A 553 -32.20 -42.22 27.24
CA PRO A 553 -30.78 -42.57 27.15
C PRO A 553 -30.47 -44.07 27.42
N ASN A 554 -29.19 -44.44 27.46
CA ASN A 554 -28.66 -45.44 28.41
C ASN A 554 -27.17 -45.16 28.71
N SER A 555 -26.60 -45.79 29.75
CA SER A 555 -25.59 -45.12 30.59
C SER A 555 -24.25 -45.85 30.83
N SER A 556 -23.15 -45.07 30.79
CA SER A 556 -21.92 -45.22 31.59
C SER A 556 -20.94 -46.37 31.25
N PRO A 557 -19.65 -46.33 31.69
CA PRO A 557 -18.99 -45.30 32.52
C PRO A 557 -17.70 -44.65 31.94
N SER A 558 -17.49 -43.40 32.36
CA SER A 558 -16.22 -42.72 32.70
C SER A 558 -14.88 -43.18 32.10
N SER A 559 -14.29 -42.30 31.28
CA SER A 559 -12.82 -42.11 31.20
C SER A 559 -12.49 -40.67 31.59
N GLN A 560 -11.59 -40.47 32.55
CA GLN A 560 -11.20 -39.13 33.00
C GLN A 560 -10.13 -38.55 32.07
N GLN A 561 -10.53 -37.75 31.08
CA GLN A 561 -9.63 -36.76 30.50
C GLN A 561 -9.68 -35.47 31.32
N GLN A 562 -8.51 -35.05 31.83
CA GLN A 562 -8.37 -33.73 32.44
C GLN A 562 -8.48 -32.68 31.33
N ALA A 563 -9.59 -31.94 31.29
CA ALA A 563 -9.64 -30.70 30.53
C ALA A 563 -8.61 -29.73 31.13
N SER A 564 -7.66 -29.28 30.31
CA SER A 564 -6.80 -28.16 30.67
C SER A 564 -7.66 -26.92 30.95
N PRO A 565 -7.32 -26.10 31.96
CA PRO A 565 -8.08 -24.88 32.21
C PRO A 565 -7.94 -23.94 31.02
N SER A 566 -9.06 -23.60 30.38
CA SER A 566 -9.13 -22.54 29.39
C SER A 566 -8.61 -21.23 30.02
N PRO A 567 -7.64 -20.52 29.42
CA PRO A 567 -7.13 -19.28 29.98
C PRO A 567 -8.28 -18.25 30.14
N ALA A 568 -8.40 -17.66 31.32
CA ALA A 568 -9.48 -16.73 31.69
C ALA A 568 -9.26 -15.29 31.17
N GLY A 569 -8.66 -15.16 29.99
CA GLY A 569 -8.22 -13.93 29.37
C GLY A 569 -7.60 -14.20 27.98
N PRO A 570 -7.31 -13.15 27.20
CA PRO A 570 -6.94 -13.28 25.80
C PRO A 570 -5.64 -14.03 25.58
N VAL A 571 -5.52 -14.63 24.40
CA VAL A 571 -4.42 -15.50 24.01
C VAL A 571 -3.66 -14.86 22.85
N VAL A 572 -2.39 -14.55 23.07
CA VAL A 572 -1.47 -14.02 22.05
C VAL A 572 -0.49 -15.12 21.65
N ALA A 573 -0.37 -15.40 20.36
CA ALA A 573 0.60 -16.38 19.84
C ALA A 573 1.71 -15.65 19.06
N PHE A 574 2.90 -15.52 19.63
CA PHE A 574 3.99 -14.77 19.00
C PHE A 574 4.63 -15.51 17.82
N GLN A 575 4.82 -14.78 16.72
CA GLN A 575 5.51 -15.25 15.51
C GLN A 575 6.99 -14.86 15.49
N SER A 576 7.37 -13.70 16.04
CA SER A 576 8.76 -13.22 16.05
C SER A 576 9.60 -13.79 17.19
N GLU A 577 10.88 -14.06 16.92
CA GLU A 577 11.87 -14.48 17.92
C GLU A 577 12.14 -13.39 18.96
N LYS A 578 12.04 -12.11 18.58
CA LYS A 578 12.18 -10.98 19.50
C LYS A 578 11.07 -10.97 20.56
N MET A 579 9.80 -11.12 20.18
CA MET A 579 8.70 -11.13 21.16
C MET A 579 8.62 -12.45 21.94
N LYS A 580 8.90 -13.60 21.31
CA LYS A 580 9.07 -14.89 22.02
C LYS A 580 10.09 -14.74 23.16
N GLY A 581 11.27 -14.17 22.87
CA GLY A 581 12.32 -13.91 23.86
C GLY A 581 11.99 -12.83 24.91
N MET A 582 10.96 -12.00 24.69
CA MET A 582 10.49 -11.02 25.67
C MET A 582 9.31 -11.48 26.53
N LYS A 583 8.67 -12.62 26.23
CA LYS A 583 7.48 -13.16 26.92
C LYS A 583 7.46 -12.96 28.45
N GLU A 584 8.52 -13.39 29.15
CA GLU A 584 8.59 -13.25 30.61
C GLU A 584 8.71 -11.80 31.10
N LEU A 585 9.38 -10.94 30.33
CA LEU A 585 9.59 -9.52 30.63
C LEU A 585 8.29 -8.71 30.48
N LEU A 586 7.40 -9.13 29.57
CA LEU A 586 6.15 -8.45 29.24
C LEU A 586 5.09 -8.66 30.33
N CYS A 587 5.03 -9.85 30.93
CA CYS A 587 4.11 -10.17 32.05
C CYS A 587 4.72 -9.93 33.45
N ALA A 588 6.01 -9.56 33.53
CA ALA A 588 6.68 -9.29 34.81
C ALA A 588 6.02 -8.14 35.58
N ALA A 589 5.92 -8.28 36.91
CA ALA A 589 5.27 -7.28 37.77
C ALA A 589 5.90 -5.88 37.64
N LYS A 590 7.22 -5.80 37.41
CA LYS A 590 7.94 -4.57 37.07
C LYS A 590 8.60 -4.69 35.70
N VAL A 591 8.29 -3.76 34.80
CA VAL A 591 8.85 -3.69 33.44
C VAL A 591 10.38 -3.52 33.51
N ASN A 592 11.14 -4.50 33.01
CA ASN A 592 12.60 -4.42 32.96
C ASN A 592 13.06 -3.68 31.70
N SER A 593 13.05 -2.35 31.77
CA SER A 593 13.39 -1.45 30.67
C SER A 593 14.73 -1.77 29.98
N SER A 594 15.75 -2.19 30.74
CA SER A 594 17.06 -2.52 30.18
C SER A 594 17.05 -3.81 29.37
N ALA A 595 16.39 -4.87 29.89
CA ALA A 595 16.28 -6.16 29.20
C ALA A 595 15.43 -6.06 27.93
N ILE A 596 14.30 -5.33 27.99
CA ILE A 596 13.43 -5.09 26.83
C ILE A 596 14.17 -4.30 25.74
N LYS A 597 14.96 -3.28 26.12
CA LYS A 597 15.78 -2.54 25.15
C LYS A 597 16.88 -3.40 24.51
N LEU A 598 17.55 -4.26 25.29
CA LEU A 598 18.54 -5.20 24.77
C LEU A 598 17.91 -6.18 23.76
N GLN A 599 16.78 -6.80 24.12
CA GLN A 599 16.14 -7.83 23.30
C GLN A 599 15.50 -7.24 22.02
N LEU A 600 14.78 -6.12 22.10
CA LEU A 600 14.16 -5.49 20.93
C LEU A 600 15.21 -4.99 19.92
N THR A 601 16.39 -4.55 20.38
CA THR A 601 17.48 -4.07 19.49
C THR A 601 18.54 -5.12 19.16
N ALA A 602 18.41 -6.35 19.68
CA ALA A 602 19.45 -7.39 19.63
C ALA A 602 20.85 -6.92 20.10
N GLN A 603 20.90 -5.92 21.01
CA GLN A 603 22.15 -5.29 21.42
C GLN A 603 22.99 -6.23 22.30
N SER A 604 24.15 -6.64 21.81
CA SER A 604 25.01 -7.66 22.44
C SER A 604 25.80 -7.19 23.67
N GLN A 605 25.87 -5.89 23.96
CA GLN A 605 26.61 -5.34 25.11
C GLN A 605 25.93 -4.12 25.72
N VAL A 606 25.76 -4.13 27.05
CA VAL A 606 25.47 -2.91 27.83
C VAL A 606 26.72 -2.03 27.96
N MET A 607 26.54 -0.72 28.15
CA MET A 607 27.67 0.19 28.38
C MET A 607 28.47 -0.22 29.62
N MET A 608 29.69 -0.72 29.41
CA MET A 608 30.65 -0.92 30.48
C MET A 608 30.98 0.45 31.10
N LYS A 609 30.70 0.64 32.40
CA LYS A 609 31.12 1.84 33.12
C LYS A 609 32.64 1.94 33.06
N ARG A 610 33.14 2.91 32.28
CA ARG A 610 34.56 3.24 32.15
C ARG A 610 35.11 3.60 33.53
N GLN A 611 35.76 2.63 34.19
CA GLN A 611 36.45 2.88 35.45
C GLN A 611 37.44 4.04 35.27
N LYS A 612 37.53 4.93 36.26
CA LYS A 612 38.52 6.01 36.24
C LYS A 612 39.92 5.39 36.25
N SER A 613 40.58 5.38 35.10
CA SER A 613 42.00 5.08 35.00
C SER A 613 42.79 6.13 35.78
N THR A 614 43.50 5.71 36.81
CA THR A 614 44.50 6.55 37.49
C THR A 614 45.59 6.96 36.50
N PRO A 615 46.14 8.19 36.60
CA PRO A 615 46.99 8.75 35.55
C PRO A 615 48.40 8.13 35.53
N SER A 616 48.88 7.89 34.31
CA SER A 616 50.28 7.88 33.85
C SER A 616 51.38 7.36 34.79
N GLY A 617 52.00 6.24 34.38
CA GLY A 617 53.33 5.82 34.85
C GLY A 617 54.07 5.10 33.73
N ASP A 618 54.82 5.83 32.90
CA ASP A 618 55.64 5.25 31.84
C ASP A 618 56.85 4.49 32.42
N TYR A 619 57.03 3.22 32.06
CA TYR A 619 58.37 2.69 31.91
C TYR A 619 58.47 1.61 30.83
N SER A 620 59.66 1.55 30.21
CA SER A 620 59.92 0.77 29.02
C SER A 620 60.11 -0.74 29.27
N MET A 621 59.98 -1.49 28.18
CA MET A 621 60.34 -2.90 28.02
C MET A 621 61.62 -3.29 28.77
N SER A 622 61.51 -4.27 29.67
CA SER A 622 62.66 -4.99 30.23
C SER A 622 62.47 -6.50 30.05
N PHE A 623 63.42 -7.11 29.34
CA PHE A 623 63.33 -8.46 28.77
C PHE A 623 64.20 -9.47 29.57
N MET A 624 63.90 -10.76 29.41
CA MET A 624 64.67 -11.95 29.86
C MET A 624 64.46 -12.52 31.28
N LYS A 625 64.70 -13.86 31.33
CA LYS A 625 64.83 -14.79 32.47
C LYS A 625 63.48 -15.27 33.06
N ARG A 626 63.24 -16.59 33.24
CA ARG A 626 64.17 -17.74 33.35
C ARG A 626 63.73 -19.01 32.57
N GLN A 627 64.74 -19.64 31.96
CA GLN A 627 64.97 -21.08 31.65
C GLN A 627 63.81 -22.10 31.62
N ARG A 628 63.79 -22.88 30.52
CA ARG A 628 63.23 -24.24 30.45
C ARG A 628 63.82 -25.18 31.52
N LYS A 629 63.05 -26.19 31.91
CA LYS A 629 63.55 -27.57 32.10
C LYS A 629 62.66 -28.55 31.33
N SER A 630 63.24 -29.67 30.95
CA SER A 630 62.59 -30.78 30.24
C SER A 630 62.35 -31.95 31.18
N LEU A 631 61.28 -32.70 30.92
CA LEU A 631 61.39 -34.06 30.40
C LEU A 631 60.31 -34.25 29.31
#